data_AF-T0PLM2-F1
#
_entry.id   AF-T0PLM2-F1
#
_cell.length_a   1.000
_cell.length_b   1.000
_cell.length_c   1.000
_cell.angle_alpha   90.00
_cell.angle_beta   90.00
_cell.angle_gamma   90.00
#
_symmetry.space_group_name_H-M   'P 1'
#
loop_
_entity.id
_entity.type
_entity.pdbx_description
1 polymer ?
#
loop_
_entity_poly.entity_id
_entity_poly.type
_entity_poly.pdbx_seq_one_letter_code
_entity_poly.pdbx_strand_id
1 'polypeptide(L)'
;SVRNKEAIEKYTNLLAIAYSFVVILPFIHKSFSKYRFQSPQETKNAISYQISKELILGTFVQNLQKRKINDRALEVINSLIHLDEVS
;
A
#
# COMPACT_ATOMS: atom_id res chain seq x y z
N SER A 1 -15.82 -22.77 20.00
CA SER A 1 -14.88 -23.85 19.63
C SER A 1 -13.45 -23.33 19.67
N VAL A 2 -12.49 -24.13 20.12
CA VAL A 2 -11.06 -23.76 20.25
C VAL A 2 -10.47 -23.18 18.94
N ARG A 3 -10.94 -23.70 17.79
CA ARG A 3 -10.59 -23.23 16.44
C ARG A 3 -10.86 -21.74 16.18
N ASN A 4 -11.93 -21.17 16.77
CA ASN A 4 -12.23 -19.75 16.59
C ASN A 4 -11.30 -18.86 17.42
N LYS A 5 -10.88 -19.32 18.60
CA LYS A 5 -9.95 -18.59 19.46
C LYS A 5 -8.56 -18.50 18.81
N GLU A 6 -8.07 -19.60 18.26
CA GLU A 6 -6.79 -19.64 17.55
C GLU A 6 -6.79 -18.71 16.31
N ALA A 7 -7.89 -18.65 15.56
CA ALA A 7 -8.03 -17.74 14.43
C ALA A 7 -7.99 -16.27 14.85
N ILE A 8 -8.69 -15.92 15.95
CA ILE A 8 -8.70 -14.57 16.51
C ILE A 8 -7.31 -14.17 17.01
N GLU A 9 -6.60 -15.07 17.70
CA GLU A 9 -5.24 -14.82 18.20
C GLU A 9 -4.26 -14.59 17.04
N LYS A 10 -4.31 -15.44 16.01
CA LYS A 10 -3.49 -15.26 14.80
C LYS A 10 -3.75 -13.91 14.11
N TYR A 11 -5.02 -13.53 13.99
CA TYR A 11 -5.39 -12.24 13.41
C TYR A 11 -4.91 -11.06 14.26
N THR A 12 -5.06 -11.15 15.58
CA THR A 12 -4.60 -10.12 16.52
C THR A 12 -3.08 -9.96 16.46
N ASN A 13 -2.34 -11.06 16.40
CA ASN A 13 -0.89 -11.04 16.25
C ASN A 13 -0.45 -10.41 14.92
N LEU A 14 -1.15 -10.73 13.83
CA LEU A 14 -0.88 -10.10 12.53
C LEU A 14 -1.12 -8.58 12.58
N LEU A 15 -2.20 -8.13 13.22
CA LEU A 15 -2.47 -6.69 13.40
C LEU A 15 -1.37 -6.02 14.23
N ALA A 16 -0.90 -6.65 15.29
CA ALA A 16 0.18 -6.12 16.12
C ALA A 16 1.50 -5.98 15.34
N ILE A 17 1.83 -6.96 14.51
CA ILE A 17 3.01 -6.92 13.63
C ILE A 17 2.85 -5.80 12.60
N ALA A 18 1.71 -5.73 11.91
CA ALA A 18 1.45 -4.69 10.91
C ALA A 18 1.53 -3.28 11.51
N TYR A 19 0.97 -3.09 12.71
CA TYR A 19 1.07 -1.82 13.42
C TYR A 19 2.51 -1.49 13.82
N SER A 20 3.28 -2.49 14.26
CA SER A 20 4.70 -2.31 14.59
C SER A 20 5.49 -1.82 13.37
N PHE A 21 5.20 -2.36 12.18
CA PHE A 21 5.80 -1.86 10.94
C PHE A 21 5.45 -0.40 10.66
N VAL A 22 4.17 0.00 10.81
CA VAL A 22 3.76 1.40 10.64
C VAL A 22 4.57 2.35 11.53
N VAL A 23 4.83 1.94 12.78
CA VAL A 23 5.57 2.76 13.76
C VAL A 23 7.07 2.81 13.44
N ILE A 24 7.67 1.68 13.07
CA ILE A 24 9.14 1.56 12.95
C ILE A 24 9.63 2.00 11.56
N LEU A 25 8.85 1.77 10.50
CA LEU A 25 9.23 2.05 9.11
C LEU A 25 9.76 3.47 8.86
N PRO A 26 9.18 4.55 9.45
CA PRO A 26 9.69 5.91 9.33
C PRO A 26 11.13 6.10 9.84
N PHE A 27 11.55 5.28 10.80
CA PHE A 27 12.89 5.34 11.39
C PHE A 27 13.91 4.51 10.60
N ILE A 28 13.49 3.40 9.99
CA ILE A 28 14.38 2.51 9.24
C ILE A 28 14.66 3.05 7.82
N HIS A 29 13.64 3.55 7.10
CA HIS A 29 13.77 3.82 5.68
C HIS A 29 13.57 5.30 5.32
N LYS A 30 14.50 5.87 4.55
CA LYS A 30 14.55 7.31 4.27
C LYS A 30 13.28 7.85 3.60
N SER A 31 12.66 7.09 2.70
CA SER A 31 11.41 7.50 2.02
C SER A 31 10.24 7.73 2.99
N PHE A 32 10.29 7.12 4.18
CA PHE A 32 9.26 7.27 5.21
C PHE A 32 9.67 8.22 6.33
N SER A 33 10.86 8.83 6.25
CA SER A 33 11.38 9.71 7.31
C SER A 33 10.47 10.90 7.63
N LYS A 34 9.68 11.37 6.65
CA LYS A 34 8.66 12.42 6.83
C LYS A 34 7.56 12.07 7.85
N TYR A 35 7.41 10.78 8.17
CA TYR A 35 6.38 10.26 9.08
C TYR A 35 6.89 10.02 10.52
N ARG A 36 8.19 10.24 10.83
CA ARG A 36 8.80 9.88 12.14
C ARG A 36 8.11 10.51 13.34
N PHE A 37 7.62 11.73 13.18
CA PHE A 37 6.98 12.51 14.24
C PHE A 37 5.48 12.71 13.99
N GLN A 38 4.92 12.01 13.00
CA GLN A 38 3.48 12.00 12.78
C GLN A 38 2.81 10.94 13.67
N SER A 39 1.49 11.07 13.83
CA SER A 39 0.76 10.04 14.58
C SER A 39 0.80 8.71 13.82
N PRO A 40 0.85 7.56 14.53
CA PRO A 40 0.80 6.25 13.88
C PRO A 40 -0.44 6.07 12.98
N GLN A 41 -1.55 6.73 13.30
CA GLN A 41 -2.77 6.67 12.50
C GLN A 41 -2.62 7.40 11.16
N GLU A 42 -1.99 8.57 11.14
CA GLU A 42 -1.68 9.30 9.90
C GLU A 42 -0.73 8.49 9.01
N THR A 43 0.34 7.94 9.60
CA THR A 43 1.30 7.08 8.90
C THR A 43 0.62 5.83 8.32
N LYS A 44 -0.23 5.16 9.11
CA LYS A 44 -1.02 4.02 8.65
C LYS A 44 -1.89 4.41 7.46
N ASN A 45 -2.61 5.53 7.55
CA ASN A 45 -3.52 5.98 6.51
C ASN A 45 -2.76 6.29 5.21
N ALA A 46 -1.65 7.00 5.30
CA ALA A 46 -0.83 7.34 4.14
C ALA A 46 -0.25 6.09 3.45
N ILE A 47 0.31 5.15 4.22
CA ILE A 47 0.82 3.89 3.69
C ILE A 47 -0.32 3.06 3.06
N SER A 48 -1.45 2.95 3.75
CA SER A 48 -2.61 2.19 3.27
C SER A 48 -3.17 2.77 1.97
N TYR A 49 -3.18 4.10 1.85
CA TYR A 49 -3.60 4.79 0.64
C TYR A 49 -2.68 4.45 -0.53
N GLN A 50 -1.35 4.50 -0.32
CA GLN A 50 -0.39 4.19 -1.38
C GLN A 50 -0.47 2.74 -1.84
N ILE A 51 -0.53 1.77 -0.91
CA ILE A 51 -0.73 0.35 -1.25
C ILE A 51 -2.02 0.16 -2.05
N SER A 52 -3.10 0.81 -1.63
CA SER A 52 -4.40 0.68 -2.32
C SER A 52 -4.35 1.29 -3.72
N LYS A 53 -3.68 2.44 -3.87
CA LYS A 53 -3.46 3.10 -5.15
C LYS A 53 -2.67 2.23 -6.11
N GLU A 54 -1.54 1.68 -5.66
CA GLU A 54 -0.71 0.74 -6.44
C GLU A 54 -1.50 -0.50 -6.86
N LEU A 55 -2.28 -1.09 -5.95
CA LEU A 55 -3.09 -2.27 -6.26
C LEU A 55 -4.19 -1.96 -7.29
N ILE A 56 -4.89 -0.84 -7.15
CA ILE A 56 -5.94 -0.41 -8.07
C ILE A 56 -5.34 -0.11 -9.45
N LEU A 57 -4.26 0.66 -9.52
CA LEU A 57 -3.58 0.99 -10.78
C LEU A 57 -3.02 -0.26 -11.45
N GLY A 58 -2.33 -1.13 -10.71
CA GLY A 58 -1.82 -2.39 -11.22
C GLY A 58 -2.93 -3.29 -11.76
N THR A 59 -4.03 -3.42 -11.02
CA THR A 59 -5.21 -4.16 -11.46
C THR A 59 -5.83 -3.53 -12.72
N PHE A 60 -5.89 -2.21 -12.79
CA PHE A 60 -6.44 -1.50 -13.94
C PHE A 60 -5.58 -1.71 -15.20
N VAL A 61 -4.27 -1.53 -15.10
CA VAL A 61 -3.31 -1.79 -16.19
C VAL A 61 -3.44 -3.23 -16.70
N GLN A 62 -3.45 -4.21 -15.79
CA GLN A 62 -3.62 -5.62 -16.16
C GLN A 62 -4.93 -5.88 -16.91
N ASN A 63 -6.03 -5.24 -16.49
CA ASN A 63 -7.32 -5.38 -17.17
C ASN A 63 -7.32 -4.76 -18.57
N LEU A 64 -6.64 -3.62 -18.78
CA LEU A 64 -6.52 -2.99 -20.09
C LEU A 64 -5.67 -3.81 -21.05
N GLN A 65 -4.54 -4.34 -20.57
CA GLN A 65 -3.68 -5.26 -21.33
C GLN A 65 -4.46 -6.50 -21.78
N LYS A 66 -5.23 -7.12 -20.87
CA LYS A 66 -6.09 -8.28 -21.19
C LYS A 66 -7.15 -7.96 -22.26
N ARG A 67 -7.67 -6.74 -22.28
CA ARG A 67 -8.68 -6.30 -23.26
C ARG A 67 -8.08 -5.82 -24.59
N LYS A 68 -6.75 -5.90 -24.77
CA LYS A 68 -6.02 -5.32 -25.93
C LYS A 68 -6.41 -3.86 -26.20
N ILE A 69 -6.66 -3.10 -25.14
CA ILE A 69 -6.95 -1.67 -25.28
C ILE A 69 -5.67 -0.97 -25.75
N ASN A 70 -5.83 -0.01 -26.67
CA ASN A 70 -4.79 0.69 -27.43
C ASN A 70 -3.56 1.07 -26.57
N ASP A 71 -2.36 0.84 -27.11
CA ASP A 71 -1.06 1.19 -26.52
C ASP A 71 -1.00 2.62 -25.97
N ARG A 72 -1.72 3.55 -26.61
CA ARG A 72 -1.82 4.95 -26.15
C ARG A 72 -2.47 5.10 -24.78
N ALA A 73 -3.42 4.23 -24.43
CA ALA A 73 -4.01 4.21 -23.09
C ALA A 73 -3.03 3.67 -22.04
N LEU A 74 -2.18 2.70 -22.42
CA LEU A 74 -1.13 2.18 -21.55
C LEU A 74 -0.01 3.21 -21.34
N GLU A 75 0.38 3.97 -22.37
CA GLU A 75 1.33 5.08 -22.25
C GLU A 75 0.84 6.17 -21.30
N VAL A 76 -0.43 6.57 -21.39
CA VAL A 76 -1.01 7.57 -20.48
C VAL A 76 -0.95 7.07 -19.04
N ILE A 77 -1.26 5.79 -18.79
CA ILE A 77 -1.20 5.26 -17.42
C ILE A 77 0.22 5.17 -16.89
N ASN A 78 1.18 4.74 -17.72
CA ASN A 78 2.60 4.74 -17.33
C ASN A 78 3.09 6.16 -17.02
N SER A 79 2.65 7.16 -17.79
CA SER A 79 2.97 8.57 -17.50
C SER A 79 2.36 9.05 -16.19
N LEU A 80 1.13 8.61 -15.85
CA LEU A 80 0.47 8.93 -14.57
C LEU A 80 1.17 8.28 -13.38
N ILE A 81 1.72 7.07 -13.55
CA ILE A 81 2.52 6.39 -12.53
C ILE A 81 3.81 7.18 -12.28
N HIS A 82 4.51 7.62 -13.34
CA HIS A 82 5.75 8.38 -13.20
C HIS A 82 5.57 9.80 -12.64
N LEU A 83 4.41 10.43 -12.84
CA LEU A 83 4.10 11.73 -12.22
C LEU A 83 3.98 11.64 -10.70
N ASP A 84 3.65 10.46 -10.16
CA ASP A 84 3.49 10.22 -8.73
C ASP A 84 4.83 9.94 -8.02
N GLU A 85 5.86 9.50 -8.74
CA GLU A 85 7.21 9.25 -8.22
C GLU A 85 8.04 10.54 -8.01
N VAL A 86 7.59 11.67 -8.58
CA VAL A 86 8.31 12.96 -8.58
C VAL A 86 7.81 13.93 -7.48
N SER A 87 6.78 13.56 -6.71
CA SER A 87 6.22 14.35 -5.58
C SER A 87 6.51 13.75 -4.20
#